data_AF-A0A3G5T354-F1
#
_entry.id   AF-A0A3G5T354-F1
#
_cell.length_a   1.000
_cell.length_b   1.000
_cell.length_c   1.000
_cell.angle_alpha   90.00
_cell.angle_beta   90.00
_cell.angle_gamma   90.00
#
_symmetry.space_group_name_H-M   'P 1'
#
loop_
_entity.id
_entity.type
_entity.pdbx_description
1 polymer ?
#
loop_
_entity_poly.entity_id
_entity_poly.type
_entity_poly.pdbx_seq_one_letter_code
_entity_poly.pdbx_strand_id
1 'polypeptide(L)'
;MSRRSPLIASVAALAVSGCGFGPVDVEPFEVDPAAADTCAAVLQDLPEVVGDAVRRDVEPESLPAAAWGEPAIVLRCGVNLPAAYEPGARLLEVDGIGWFPEPGDGGMFFTSTDREVLVEVAVPDDYAPEGELLHDLAPAIASHIPERELR
;
A
#
# COMPACT_ATOMS: atom_id res chain seq x y z
N MET A 1 -3.04 18.95 -70.26
CA MET A 1 -3.61 17.86 -69.44
C MET A 1 -2.50 17.27 -68.57
N SER A 2 -2.54 17.46 -67.26
CA SER A 2 -2.34 16.44 -66.23
C SER A 2 -2.07 17.12 -64.88
N ARG A 3 -3.01 16.92 -63.94
CA ARG A 3 -3.05 17.47 -62.59
C ARG A 3 -2.12 16.67 -61.69
N ARG A 4 -1.45 17.30 -60.72
CA ARG A 4 -0.79 16.60 -59.61
C ARG A 4 -1.33 17.16 -58.29
N SER A 5 -2.22 16.39 -57.65
CA SER A 5 -2.74 16.66 -56.31
C SER A 5 -1.67 16.41 -55.24
N PRO A 6 -1.61 17.19 -54.16
CA PRO A 6 -0.83 16.84 -52.99
C PRO A 6 -1.61 15.84 -52.12
N LEU A 7 -0.94 14.74 -51.76
CA LEU A 7 -1.40 13.75 -50.79
C LEU A 7 -1.36 14.37 -49.39
N ILE A 8 -2.50 14.34 -48.70
CA ILE A 8 -2.65 14.68 -47.29
C ILE A 8 -2.08 13.50 -46.48
N ALA A 9 -1.01 13.75 -45.72
CA ALA A 9 -0.43 12.78 -44.81
C ALA A 9 -1.15 12.87 -43.45
N SER A 10 -2.07 11.95 -43.18
CA SER A 10 -2.70 11.78 -41.86
C SER A 10 -1.71 11.09 -40.93
N VAL A 11 -1.20 11.80 -39.94
CA VAL A 11 -0.43 11.22 -38.82
C VAL A 11 -1.42 10.49 -37.92
N ALA A 12 -1.41 9.16 -38.00
CA ALA A 12 -2.16 8.32 -37.07
C ALA A 12 -1.48 8.38 -35.69
N ALA A 13 -2.19 8.97 -34.71
CA ALA A 13 -1.79 8.92 -33.32
C ALA A 13 -1.87 7.47 -32.84
N LEU A 14 -0.71 6.84 -32.64
CA LEU A 14 -0.57 5.55 -31.97
C LEU A 14 -0.90 5.76 -30.49
N ALA A 15 -2.12 5.39 -30.09
CA ALA A 15 -2.45 5.21 -28.69
C ALA A 15 -1.64 4.01 -28.17
N VAL A 16 -0.60 4.27 -27.38
CA VAL A 16 0.17 3.23 -26.70
C VAL A 16 -0.70 2.69 -25.57
N SER A 17 -1.39 1.57 -25.81
CA SER A 17 -1.95 0.75 -24.74
C SER A 17 -0.76 0.09 -24.03
N GLY A 18 -0.32 0.67 -22.91
CA GLY A 18 0.72 0.10 -22.08
C GLY A 18 0.24 -1.25 -21.54
N CYS A 19 1.02 -2.31 -21.74
CA CYS A 19 0.84 -3.61 -21.08
C CYS A 19 1.28 -3.50 -19.60
N GLY A 20 0.72 -2.54 -18.86
CA GLY A 20 0.88 -2.46 -17.42
C GLY A 20 -0.17 -3.33 -16.74
N PHE A 21 0.18 -3.94 -15.61
CA PHE A 21 -0.83 -4.44 -14.69
C PHE A 21 -1.66 -3.24 -14.24
N GLY A 22 -2.99 -3.38 -14.20
CA GLY A 22 -3.90 -2.27 -13.87
C GLY A 22 -3.72 -1.74 -12.44
N PRO A 23 -4.58 -0.83 -11.98
CA PRO A 23 -4.61 -0.50 -10.56
C PRO A 23 -4.97 -1.72 -9.71
N VAL A 24 -4.53 -1.72 -8.46
CA VAL A 24 -4.90 -2.74 -7.48
C VAL A 24 -6.21 -2.33 -6.82
N ASP A 25 -7.23 -3.17 -6.95
CA ASP A 25 -8.51 -2.99 -6.25
C ASP A 25 -8.31 -3.19 -4.74
N VAL A 26 -8.59 -2.15 -3.95
CA VAL A 26 -8.58 -2.17 -2.48
C VAL A 26 -10.01 -2.06 -1.98
N GLU A 27 -10.44 -3.03 -1.18
CA GLU A 27 -11.75 -3.00 -0.55
C GLU A 27 -11.89 -1.74 0.33
N PRO A 28 -12.92 -0.90 0.14
CA PRO A 28 -13.14 0.27 0.96
C PRO A 28 -13.26 -0.07 2.44
N PHE A 29 -12.72 0.80 3.29
CA PHE A 29 -12.71 0.61 4.72
C PHE A 29 -12.97 1.89 5.49
N GLU A 30 -13.39 1.72 6.74
CA GLU A 30 -13.58 2.84 7.65
C GLU A 30 -12.22 3.42 8.05
N VAL A 31 -12.06 4.71 7.79
CA VAL A 31 -10.89 5.51 8.16
C VAL A 31 -11.36 6.55 9.17
N ASP A 32 -10.66 6.68 10.30
CA ASP A 32 -10.89 7.80 11.21
C ASP A 32 -10.58 9.12 10.48
N PRO A 33 -11.52 10.07 10.37
CA PRO A 33 -11.24 11.37 9.75
C PRO A 33 -10.05 12.11 10.36
N ALA A 34 -9.75 11.88 11.64
CA ALA A 34 -8.59 12.47 12.31
C ALA A 34 -7.25 11.91 11.78
N ALA A 35 -7.25 10.73 11.16
CA ALA A 35 -6.07 10.10 10.57
C ALA A 35 -5.76 10.60 9.14
N ALA A 36 -6.64 11.38 8.50
CA ALA A 36 -6.53 11.70 7.08
C ALA A 36 -5.22 12.40 6.70
N ASP A 37 -4.85 13.46 7.43
CA ASP A 37 -3.61 14.22 7.15
C ASP A 37 -2.36 13.38 7.44
N THR A 38 -2.37 12.61 8.53
CA THR A 38 -1.27 11.71 8.90
C THR A 38 -1.07 10.62 7.85
N CYS A 39 -2.16 9.99 7.39
CA CYS A 39 -2.08 8.97 6.35
C CYS A 39 -1.62 9.55 5.02
N ALA A 40 -2.06 10.75 4.65
CA ALA A 40 -1.55 11.42 3.46
C ALA A 40 -0.02 11.63 3.53
N ALA A 41 0.51 12.03 4.68
CA ALA A 41 1.95 12.20 4.89
C ALA A 41 2.72 10.86 4.80
N VAL A 42 2.20 9.80 5.44
CA VAL A 42 2.78 8.44 5.31
C VAL A 42 2.86 8.03 3.85
N LEU A 43 1.75 8.11 3.12
CA LEU A 43 1.67 7.64 1.73
C LEU A 43 2.58 8.40 0.77
N GLN A 44 2.87 9.67 1.07
CA GLN A 44 3.80 10.50 0.30
C GLN A 44 5.25 10.05 0.46
N ASP A 45 5.63 9.56 1.64
CA ASP A 45 6.99 9.16 1.97
C ASP A 45 7.25 7.65 1.85
N LEU A 46 6.23 6.88 1.47
CA LEU A 46 6.37 5.45 1.18
C LEU A 46 7.34 5.19 0.01
N PRO A 47 8.10 4.09 0.05
CA PRO A 47 9.06 3.78 -1.00
C PRO A 47 8.38 3.36 -2.31
N GLU A 48 9.08 3.61 -3.41
CA GLU A 48 8.67 3.15 -4.75
C GLU A 48 8.83 1.63 -4.93
N VAL A 49 9.60 0.97 -4.05
CA VAL A 49 9.84 -0.47 -4.08
C VAL A 49 9.81 -1.02 -2.65
N VAL A 50 9.15 -2.16 -2.46
CA VAL A 50 9.15 -2.96 -1.23
C VAL A 50 9.66 -4.35 -1.59
N GLY A 51 10.78 -4.79 -1.01
CA GLY A 51 11.51 -5.96 -1.48
C GLY A 51 11.94 -5.79 -2.94
N ASP A 52 11.36 -6.58 -3.84
CA ASP A 52 11.49 -6.47 -5.30
C ASP A 52 10.19 -6.01 -6.00
N ALA A 53 9.14 -5.74 -5.22
CA ALA A 53 7.83 -5.33 -5.71
C ALA A 53 7.78 -3.82 -5.97
N VAL A 54 7.48 -3.44 -7.22
CA VAL A 54 7.37 -2.02 -7.65
C VAL A 54 5.98 -1.48 -7.32
N ARG A 55 5.93 -0.20 -6.91
CA ARG A 55 4.69 0.51 -6.57
C ARG A 55 3.69 0.52 -7.73
N ARG A 56 2.41 0.41 -7.40
CA ARG A 56 1.27 0.40 -8.31
C ARG A 56 0.20 1.38 -7.85
N ASP A 57 -0.61 1.81 -8.81
CA ASP A 57 -1.81 2.58 -8.54
C ASP A 57 -2.84 1.73 -7.77
N VAL A 58 -3.68 2.37 -6.97
CA VAL A 58 -4.74 1.73 -6.19
C VAL A 58 -6.10 2.28 -6.60
N GLU A 59 -7.12 1.44 -6.58
CA GLU A 59 -8.51 1.84 -6.80
C GLU A 59 -9.40 1.47 -5.60
N PRO A 60 -10.26 2.40 -5.12
CA PRO A 60 -10.36 3.79 -5.52
C PRO A 60 -9.19 4.66 -4.98
N GLU A 61 -8.70 5.59 -5.81
CA GLU A 61 -7.56 6.49 -5.50
C GLU A 61 -7.77 7.34 -4.23
N SER A 62 -9.01 7.51 -3.78
CA SER A 62 -9.34 8.30 -2.58
C SER A 62 -9.05 7.56 -1.27
N LEU A 63 -8.81 6.25 -1.30
CA LEU A 63 -8.48 5.51 -0.09
C LEU A 63 -7.06 5.85 0.37
N PRO A 64 -6.81 5.93 1.69
CA PRO A 64 -5.47 6.06 2.22
C PRO A 64 -4.73 4.71 2.14
N ALA A 65 -4.42 4.27 0.93
CA ALA A 65 -3.80 2.99 0.63
C ALA A 65 -2.66 3.12 -0.39
N ALA A 66 -1.76 2.13 -0.39
CA ALA A 66 -0.72 1.96 -1.40
C ALA A 66 -0.56 0.47 -1.72
N ALA A 67 -0.07 0.15 -2.92
CA ALA A 67 0.17 -1.23 -3.32
C ALA A 67 1.48 -1.39 -4.11
N TRP A 68 2.03 -2.60 -4.09
CA TRP A 68 3.23 -2.98 -4.83
C TRP A 68 3.10 -4.39 -5.41
N GLY A 69 3.69 -4.60 -6.59
CA GLY A 69 3.87 -5.94 -7.15
C GLY A 69 2.61 -6.64 -7.68
N GLU A 70 2.78 -7.92 -8.02
CA GLU A 70 1.73 -8.86 -8.47
C GLU A 70 2.20 -10.28 -8.11
N PRO A 71 1.60 -10.96 -7.12
CA PRO A 71 0.44 -10.55 -6.33
C PRO A 71 0.71 -9.30 -5.47
N ALA A 72 -0.33 -8.53 -5.18
CA ALA A 72 -0.17 -7.22 -4.57
C ALA A 72 0.13 -7.29 -3.07
N ILE A 73 1.19 -6.62 -2.63
CA ILE A 73 1.34 -6.17 -1.24
C ILE A 73 0.48 -4.92 -1.09
N VAL A 74 -0.36 -4.85 -0.06
CA VAL A 74 -1.28 -3.72 0.14
C VAL A 74 -1.09 -3.12 1.52
N LEU A 75 -0.82 -1.82 1.58
CA LEU A 75 -0.81 -1.04 2.80
C LEU A 75 -2.09 -0.21 2.90
N ARG A 76 -2.74 -0.27 4.06
CA ARG A 76 -3.92 0.53 4.42
C ARG A 76 -3.62 1.34 5.67
N CYS A 77 -3.77 2.65 5.61
CA CYS A 77 -3.53 3.55 6.73
C CYS A 77 -4.85 4.01 7.37
N GLY A 78 -4.87 4.12 8.70
CA GLY A 78 -6.03 4.57 9.46
C GLY A 78 -7.07 3.46 9.68
N VAL A 79 -6.62 2.20 9.70
CA VAL A 79 -7.49 1.05 9.99
C VAL A 79 -7.86 1.00 11.48
N ASN A 80 -8.94 0.26 11.79
CA ASN A 80 -9.26 -0.08 13.16
C ASN A 80 -8.37 -1.22 13.67
N LEU A 81 -8.25 -1.31 15.00
CA LEU A 81 -7.55 -2.43 15.64
C LEU A 81 -8.31 -3.74 15.30
N PRO A 82 -7.61 -4.81 14.87
CA PRO A 82 -8.27 -6.05 14.49
C PRO A 82 -9.04 -6.67 15.65
N ALA A 83 -10.18 -7.29 15.34
CA ALA A 83 -11.06 -7.87 16.37
C ALA A 83 -10.39 -9.03 17.13
N ALA A 84 -9.42 -9.71 16.52
CA ALA A 84 -8.67 -10.80 17.15
C ALA A 84 -7.50 -10.31 18.02
N TYR A 85 -7.24 -9.00 18.07
CA TYR A 85 -6.20 -8.45 18.94
C TYR A 85 -6.69 -8.40 20.39
N GLU A 86 -6.10 -9.23 21.25
CA GLU A 86 -6.48 -9.38 22.66
C GLU A 86 -5.25 -9.26 23.58
N PRO A 87 -5.43 -9.01 24.89
CA PRO A 87 -4.33 -9.02 25.85
C PRO A 87 -3.52 -10.32 25.79
N GLY A 88 -2.21 -10.21 25.59
CA GLY A 88 -1.30 -11.35 25.45
C GLY A 88 -1.10 -11.83 24.02
N ALA A 89 -1.70 -11.15 23.03
CA ALA A 89 -1.35 -11.32 21.62
C ALA A 89 0.16 -11.22 21.41
N ARG A 90 0.70 -12.10 20.55
CA ARG A 90 2.12 -12.05 20.19
C ARG A 90 2.30 -11.04 19.07
N LEU A 91 3.22 -10.10 19.29
CA LEU A 91 3.60 -9.11 18.32
C LEU A 91 4.94 -9.49 17.68
N LEU A 92 5.06 -9.16 16.40
CA LEU A 92 6.34 -9.08 15.70
C LEU A 92 6.86 -7.63 15.84
N GLU A 93 8.06 -7.48 16.38
CA GLU A 93 8.72 -6.17 16.42
C GLU A 93 9.58 -6.01 15.16
N VAL A 94 9.35 -4.94 14.40
CA VAL A 94 10.16 -4.57 13.23
C VAL A 94 10.47 -3.09 13.31
N ASP A 95 11.76 -2.74 13.41
CA ASP A 95 12.26 -1.36 13.43
C ASP A 95 11.53 -0.45 14.43
N GLY A 96 11.24 -0.98 15.61
CA GLY A 96 10.56 -0.26 16.68
C GLY A 96 9.03 -0.17 16.55
N ILE A 97 8.42 -0.84 15.56
CA ILE A 97 6.96 -0.94 15.41
C ILE A 97 6.50 -2.34 15.81
N GLY A 98 5.51 -2.41 16.70
CA GLY A 98 4.83 -3.63 17.12
C GLY A 98 3.69 -4.01 16.19
N TRP A 99 3.90 -5.07 15.40
CA TRP A 99 2.95 -5.59 14.43
C TRP A 99 2.21 -6.81 14.97
N PHE A 100 0.88 -6.80 14.88
CA PHE A 100 0.05 -7.97 15.15
C PHE A 100 -0.12 -8.78 13.85
N PRO A 101 0.42 -10.01 13.79
CA PRO A 101 0.28 -10.87 12.62
C PRO A 101 -1.02 -11.67 12.65
N GLU A 102 -1.75 -11.66 11.55
CA GLU A 102 -2.96 -12.45 11.35
C GLU A 102 -2.89 -13.21 10.01
N PRO A 103 -3.15 -14.53 9.99
CA PRO A 103 -3.19 -15.28 8.75
C PRO A 103 -4.39 -14.84 7.89
N GLY A 104 -4.11 -14.52 6.64
CA GLY A 104 -5.09 -14.28 5.60
C GLY A 104 -5.32 -15.51 4.72
N ASP A 105 -6.13 -15.35 3.67
CA ASP A 105 -6.20 -16.32 2.58
C ASP A 105 -5.07 -16.02 1.59
N GLY A 106 -4.02 -16.86 1.57
CA GLY A 106 -2.87 -16.72 0.67
C GLY A 106 -1.83 -15.68 1.10
N GLY A 107 -1.73 -15.37 2.40
CA GLY A 107 -0.76 -14.43 2.92
C GLY A 107 -0.94 -14.12 4.40
N MET A 108 -0.27 -13.06 4.83
CA MET A 108 -0.30 -12.54 6.20
C MET A 108 -0.74 -11.07 6.21
N PHE A 109 -1.56 -10.71 7.18
CA PHE A 109 -1.83 -9.33 7.56
C PHE A 109 -0.96 -8.95 8.75
N PHE A 110 -0.42 -7.75 8.73
CA PHE A 110 0.35 -7.16 9.83
C PHE A 110 -0.26 -5.82 10.18
N THR A 111 -0.86 -5.69 11.36
CA THR A 111 -1.43 -4.42 11.83
C THR A 111 -0.58 -3.83 12.94
N SER A 112 -0.11 -2.59 12.77
CA SER A 112 0.61 -1.88 13.84
C SER A 112 -0.31 -1.71 15.04
N THR A 113 0.21 -1.86 16.26
CA THR A 113 -0.59 -1.81 17.49
C THR A 113 -0.13 -0.74 18.49
N ASP A 114 1.05 -0.18 18.27
CA ASP A 114 1.72 0.79 19.14
C ASP A 114 1.72 2.22 18.58
N ARG A 115 0.93 2.48 17.53
CA ARG A 115 0.84 3.77 16.84
C ARG A 115 -0.46 4.51 17.18
N GLU A 116 -0.43 5.84 17.11
CA GLU A 116 -1.65 6.66 17.26
C GLU A 116 -2.64 6.46 16.10
N VAL A 117 -2.11 6.25 14.89
CA VAL A 117 -2.85 5.86 13.69
C VAL A 117 -2.38 4.47 13.27
N LEU A 118 -3.30 3.52 13.11
CA LEU A 118 -2.91 2.15 12.80
C LEU A 118 -2.73 1.95 11.29
N VAL A 119 -1.71 1.20 10.93
CA VAL A 119 -1.41 0.78 9.57
C VAL A 119 -1.50 -0.74 9.49
N GLU A 120 -2.20 -1.25 8.49
CA GLU A 120 -2.25 -2.67 8.14
C GLU A 120 -1.48 -2.89 6.83
N VAL A 121 -0.70 -3.97 6.77
CA VAL A 121 -0.01 -4.43 5.57
C VAL A 121 -0.43 -5.87 5.29
N ALA A 122 -1.05 -6.11 4.14
CA ALA A 122 -1.33 -7.43 3.60
C ALA A 122 -0.17 -7.87 2.68
N VAL A 123 0.42 -9.01 2.98
CA VAL A 123 1.58 -9.55 2.26
C VAL A 123 1.26 -10.98 1.77
N PRO A 124 1.22 -11.21 0.45
CA PRO A 124 1.03 -12.56 -0.11
C PRO A 124 2.15 -13.54 0.25
N ASP A 125 1.82 -14.85 0.29
CA ASP A 125 2.78 -15.94 0.59
C ASP A 125 3.97 -15.98 -0.40
N ASP A 126 3.81 -15.44 -1.61
CA ASP A 126 4.87 -15.31 -2.62
C ASP A 126 6.07 -14.48 -2.13
N TYR A 127 5.89 -13.67 -1.10
CA TYR A 127 6.93 -12.83 -0.49
C TYR A 127 7.49 -13.38 0.83
N ALA A 128 7.28 -14.67 1.12
CA ALA A 128 7.76 -15.27 2.36
C ALA A 128 9.30 -15.17 2.53
N PRO A 129 9.81 -14.87 3.74
CA PRO A 129 9.07 -14.60 4.96
C PRO A 129 8.48 -13.18 4.96
N GLU A 130 7.17 -13.09 5.14
CA GLU A 130 6.35 -11.92 4.84
C GLU A 130 6.70 -10.72 5.71
N GLY A 131 7.08 -10.98 6.96
CA GLY A 131 7.46 -9.94 7.93
C GLY A 131 8.72 -9.15 7.56
N GLU A 132 9.60 -9.69 6.69
CA GLU A 132 10.83 -8.99 6.29
C GLU A 132 10.52 -7.74 5.47
N LEU A 133 9.42 -7.72 4.72
CA LEU A 133 9.01 -6.57 3.91
C LEU A 133 8.59 -5.35 4.77
N LEU A 134 8.29 -5.57 6.05
CA LEU A 134 7.91 -4.49 6.95
C LEU A 134 9.07 -3.52 7.22
N HIS A 135 10.33 -3.98 7.07
CA HIS A 135 11.51 -3.14 7.22
C HIS A 135 11.56 -1.97 6.22
N ASP A 136 11.06 -2.18 5.00
CA ASP A 136 11.04 -1.12 3.97
C ASP A 136 9.97 -0.05 4.25
N LEU A 137 8.92 -0.42 4.99
CA LEU A 137 7.76 0.43 5.28
C LEU A 137 7.90 1.17 6.62
N ALA A 138 8.56 0.54 7.60
CA ALA A 138 8.68 1.06 8.95
C ALA A 138 9.25 2.49 9.04
N PRO A 139 10.27 2.91 8.25
CA PRO A 139 10.82 4.26 8.34
C PRO A 139 9.80 5.36 8.04
N ALA A 140 8.96 5.18 7.00
CA ALA A 140 7.93 6.16 6.66
C ALA A 140 6.84 6.21 7.75
N ILE A 141 6.42 5.05 8.24
CA ILE A 141 5.39 4.94 9.27
C ILE A 141 5.87 5.59 10.58
N ALA A 142 7.06 5.24 11.06
CA ALA A 142 7.61 5.77 12.32
C ALA A 142 7.92 7.27 12.25
N SER A 143 8.23 7.81 11.07
CA SER A 143 8.52 9.24 10.89
C SER A 143 7.27 10.11 10.99
N HIS A 144 6.11 9.58 10.62
CA HIS A 144 4.85 10.34 10.53
C HIS A 144 3.83 9.98 11.60
N ILE A 145 3.93 8.78 12.19
CA ILE A 145 2.98 8.31 13.18
C ILE A 145 3.67 8.09 14.54
N PRO A 146 3.42 8.97 15.52
CA PRO A 146 3.94 8.82 16.87
C PRO A 146 3.53 7.49 17.51
N GLU A 147 4.35 7.05 18.46
CA GLU A 147 3.97 5.97 19.37
C GLU A 147 2.79 6.40 20.23
N ARG A 148 1.86 5.49 20.44
CA ARG A 148 0.72 5.69 21.33
C ARG A 148 1.19 5.57 22.78
N GLU A 149 1.13 6.69 23.52
CA GLU A 149 1.43 6.66 24.94
C GLU A 149 0.49 5.69 25.68
N LEU A 150 1.08 4.76 26.43
CA LEU A 150 0.34 3.90 27.36
C LEU A 150 -0.13 4.78 28.53
N ARG A 151 -1.38 5.26 28.47
CA ARG A 151 -2.03 5.93 29.62
C ARG A 151 -2.50 4.93 30.66
#